data_AF-A0A4Q2U1R4-F1
#
_entry.id   AF-A0A4Q2U1R4-F1
#
_cell.length_a   1.000
_cell.length_b   1.000
_cell.length_c   1.000
_cell.angle_alpha   90.00
_cell.angle_beta   90.00
_cell.angle_gamma   90.00
#
_symmetry.space_group_name_H-M   'P 1'
#
loop_
_entity.id
_entity.type
_entity.pdbx_description
1 polymer ?
#
loop_
_entity_poly.entity_id
_entity_poly.type
_entity_poly.pdbx_seq_one_letter_code
_entity_poly.pdbx_strand_id
1 'polypeptide(L)' 'MAARHTLHVALTEPLVRHVRDQIAAGRYSTASELLREALRLMIERDTERDRDNSSVQQSPAHHG' A
#
# COMPACT_ATOMS: atom_id res chain seq x y z
N MET A 1 -12.76 -11.18 19.97
CA MET A 1 -11.65 -10.24 20.28
C MET A 1 -10.87 -10.02 19.00
N ALA A 2 -10.77 -8.78 18.50
CA ALA A 2 -9.96 -8.52 17.31
C ALA A 2 -8.48 -8.68 17.66
N ALA A 3 -7.76 -9.55 16.94
CA ALA A 3 -6.35 -9.77 17.16
C ALA A 3 -5.55 -8.52 16.74
N ARG A 4 -4.86 -7.89 17.69
CA ARG A 4 -3.93 -6.79 17.40
C ARG A 4 -2.58 -7.40 17.02
N HIS A 5 -2.25 -7.34 15.75
CA HIS A 5 -0.92 -7.70 15.25
C HIS A 5 -0.01 -6.47 15.27
N THR A 6 1.19 -6.62 15.83
CA THR A 6 2.21 -5.57 15.87
C THR A 6 3.41 -6.04 15.07
N LEU A 7 3.94 -5.17 14.22
CA LEU A 7 5.14 -5.41 13.43
C LEU A 7 6.14 -4.28 13.69
N HIS A 8 7.42 -4.63 13.88
CA HIS A 8 8.52 -3.67 13.91
C HIS A 8 9.12 -3.57 12.51
N VAL A 9 9.25 -2.35 12.00
CA VAL A 9 9.79 -2.08 10.66
C VAL A 9 10.94 -1.10 10.74
N ALA A 10 12.01 -1.37 10.00
CA ALA A 10 13.09 -0.43 9.78
C ALA A 10 12.74 0.45 8.57
N LEU A 11 12.80 1.76 8.75
CA LEU A 11 12.58 2.74 7.67
C LEU A 11 13.87 3.49 7.41
N THR A 12 14.05 3.93 6.17
CA THR A 12 15.12 4.85 5.81
C THR A 12 14.86 6.23 6.40
N GLU A 13 15.92 7.01 6.64
CA GLU A 13 15.82 8.35 7.22
C GLU A 13 14.79 9.25 6.50
N PRO A 14 14.73 9.31 5.15
CA PRO A 14 13.72 10.11 4.46
C PRO A 14 12.28 9.69 4.76
N LEU A 15 12.03 8.38 4.91
CA LEU A 15 10.71 7.86 5.24
C LEU A 15 10.33 8.17 6.70
N VAL A 16 11.28 8.07 7.63
CA VAL A 16 11.06 8.47 9.03
C VAL A 16 10.68 9.95 9.10
N ARG A 17 11.43 10.81 8.39
CA ARG A 17 11.15 12.25 8.31
C ARG A 17 9.76 12.51 7.74
N HIS A 18 9.41 11.85 6.64
CA HIS A 18 8.08 11.99 6.04
C HIS A 18 6.97 11.59 7.02
N VAL A 19 7.08 10.44 7.69
CA VAL A 19 6.07 10.01 8.68
C VAL A 19 5.91 11.04 9.80
N ARG A 20 7.03 11.57 10.33
CA ARG A 20 7.00 12.61 11.36
C ARG A 20 6.34 13.89 10.88
N ASP A 21 6.65 14.36 9.67
CA ASP A 21 6.06 15.57 9.08
C ASP A 21 4.54 15.43 8.91
N GLN A 22 4.07 14.25 8.50
CA GLN A 22 2.65 13.98 8.34
C GLN A 22 1.89 13.99 9.68
N ILE A 23 2.50 13.47 10.74
CA ILE A 23 1.93 13.49 12.10
C ILE A 23 1.95 14.91 12.68
N ALA A 24 3.08 15.63 12.52
CA ALA A 24 3.22 16.99 12.99
C ALA A 24 2.22 17.95 12.31
N ALA A 25 1.88 17.70 11.05
CA ALA A 25 0.86 18.42 10.33
C ALA A 25 -0.58 18.05 10.74
N GLY A 26 -0.77 17.09 11.66
CA GLY A 26 -2.08 16.63 12.13
C GLY A 26 -2.86 15.79 11.11
N ARG A 27 -2.23 15.35 10.01
CA ARG A 27 -2.90 14.50 9.00
C ARG A 27 -3.12 13.08 9.49
N TYR A 28 -2.26 12.60 10.39
CA TYR A 28 -2.35 11.29 11.00
C TYR A 28 -2.01 11.39 12.48
N SER A 29 -2.71 10.61 13.30
CA SER A 29 -2.48 10.57 14.74
C SER A 29 -1.27 9.71 15.09
N THR A 30 -0.99 8.67 14.29
CA THR A 30 0.11 7.73 14.56
C THR A 30 0.80 7.25 13.28
N ALA A 31 2.04 6.78 13.42
CA ALA A 31 2.76 6.14 12.33
C ALA A 31 2.04 4.88 11.82
N SER A 32 1.42 4.11 12.71
CA SER A 32 0.66 2.90 12.31
C SER A 32 -0.56 3.24 11.47
N GLU A 33 -1.23 4.35 11.73
CA GLU A 33 -2.36 4.81 10.93
C GLU A 33 -1.92 5.18 9.51
N LEU A 34 -0.88 6.00 9.41
CA LEU A 34 -0.28 6.39 8.13
C LEU A 34 0.19 5.18 7.33
N LEU A 35 0.91 4.26 7.97
CA LEU A 35 1.44 3.07 7.29
C LEU A 35 0.31 2.14 6.80
N ARG A 36 -0.79 1.99 7.54
CA ARG A 36 -1.94 1.22 7.07
C ARG A 36 -2.56 1.85 5.83
N GLU A 37 -2.73 3.17 5.82
CA GLU A 37 -3.31 3.87 4.67
C GLU A 37 -2.38 3.77 3.45
N ALA A 38 -1.07 3.97 3.64
CA ALA A 38 -0.09 3.82 2.58
C ALA A 38 -0.07 2.40 1.97
N LEU A 39 -0.14 1.37 2.82
CA LEU A 39 -0.20 -0.02 2.36
C LEU A 39 -1.52 -0.32 1.63
N ARG A 40 -2.64 0.23 2.10
CA ARG A 40 -3.94 0.07 1.43
C ARG A 40 -3.92 0.64 0.01
N LEU A 41 -3.40 1.86 -0.16
CA LEU A 41 -3.26 2.49 -1.46
C LEU A 41 -2.30 1.73 -2.39
N MET A 42 -1.23 1.15 -1.83
CA MET A 42 -0.31 0.31 -2.60
C MET A 42 -1.00 -0.97 -3.09
N ILE A 43 -1.74 -1.66 -2.21
CA ILE A 43 -2.49 -2.87 -2.57
C ILE A 43 -3.53 -2.56 -3.66
N GLU A 44 -4.28 -1.47 -3.52
CA GLU A 44 -5.28 -1.07 -4.52
C GLU A 44 -4.64 -0.90 -5.90
N ARG A 45 -3.53 -0.14 -5.98
CA ARG A 45 -2.77 0.04 -7.22
C ARG A 45 -2.23 -1.28 -7.78
N ASP A 46 -1.71 -2.16 -6.94
CA ASP A 46 -1.17 -3.44 -7.40
C ASP A 46 -2.31 -4.34 -7.94
N THR A 47 -3.48 -4.33 -7.29
CA THR A 47 -4.64 -5.08 -7.79
C THR A 47 -5.19 -4.55 -9.12
N GLU A 48 -5.14 -3.24 -9.34
CA GLU A 48 -5.52 -2.64 -10.62
C GLU A 48 -4.54 -3.06 -11.73
N ARG A 49 -3.23 -3.02 -11.45
CA ARG A 49 -2.20 -3.44 -12.41
C ARG A 49 -2.31 -4.92 -12.77
N ASP A 50 -2.62 -5.77 -11.79
CA ASP A 50 -2.81 -7.21 -12.02
C ASP A 50 -4.06 -7.49 -12.87
N ARG A 51 -5.14 -6.75 -12.68
CA ARG A 51 -6.35 -6.83 -13.52
C ARG A 51 -6.09 -6.41 -14.96
N ASP A 52 -5.40 -5.29 -15.14
CA ASP A 52 -5.03 -4.81 -16.47
C ASP A 52 -4.13 -5.84 -17.19
N ASN A 53 -3.11 -6.36 -16.50
CA ASN A 53 -2.19 -7.35 -17.07
C ASN A 53 -2.90 -8.67 -17.45
N SER A 54 -3.85 -9.13 -16.65
CA SER A 54 -4.61 -10.36 -16.93
C SER A 54 -5.61 -10.20 -18.09
N SER A 55 -6.14 -9.00 -18.33
CA SER A 55 -6.99 -8.73 -19.50
C SER A 55 -6.22 -8.78 -20.83
N VAL A 56 -4.95 -8.37 -20.84
CA VAL A 56 -4.09 -8.40 -22.04
C VAL A 56 -3.69 -9.83 -22.43
N GLN A 57 -3.55 -10.73 -21.45
CA GLN A 57 -3.18 -12.14 -21.70
C GLN A 57 -4.35 -13.05 -22.10
N GLN A 58 -5.61 -12.61 -21.97
CA GLN A 58 -6.80 -13.41 -22.29
C GLN A 58 -7.32 -13.26 -23.74
N SER A 59 -6.54 -12.72 -24.68
CA SER A 59 -6.90 -12.82 -26.11
C SER A 59 -6.65 -14.24 -26.61
N PRO A 60 -7.69 -15.07 -26.85
CA PRO A 60 -7.48 -16.38 -27.43
C PRO A 60 -7.20 -16.15 -28.92
N ALA A 61 -6.02 -16.54 -29.36
CA ALA A 61 -5.74 -16.71 -30.77
C ALA A 61 -6.64 -17.84 -31.31
N HIS A 62 -7.86 -17.49 -31.67
CA HIS A 62 -8.75 -18.34 -32.44
C HIS A 62 -8.28 -18.24 -33.90
N HIS A 63 -7.41 -19.15 -34.33
CA HIS A 63 -7.13 -19.38 -35.74
C HIS A 63 -7.69 -20.75 -36.10
N GLY A 64 -8.63 -20.75 -37.06
CA GLY A 64 -9.31 -21.93 -37.60
C GLY A 64 -8.54 -22.60 -38.72
#